data_AF-A0A7Y4WL69-F1
#
_entry.id   AF-A0A7Y4WL69-F1
#
_cell.length_a   1.000
_cell.length_b   1.000
_cell.length_c   1.000
_cell.angle_alpha   90.00
_cell.angle_beta   90.00
_cell.angle_gamma   90.00
#
_symmetry.space_group_name_H-M   'P 1'
#
loop_
_entity.id
_entity.type
_entity.pdbx_description
1 polymer ?
#
loop_
_entity_poly.entity_id
_entity_poly.type
_entity_poly.pdbx_seq_one_letter_code
_entity_poly.pdbx_strand_id
1 'polypeptide(L)'
;MCNILCYICAVKLLQRLSKKDLCTIFGLVSRSGWINYPELRRGYFTNPILKKLGITPGEYKLIRRFDMRQSLVIVNLLGISAEEISVLYSPGESKTAE
;
A
#
# COMPACT_ATOMS: atom_id res chain seq x y z
N MET A 1 -0.64 24.88 6.81
CA MET A 1 -2.05 24.61 7.17
C MET A 1 -2.44 23.28 6.52
N CYS A 2 -2.58 22.21 7.30
CA CYS A 2 -2.94 20.89 6.78
C CYS A 2 -4.39 20.90 6.29
N ASN A 3 -4.56 20.72 4.97
CA ASN A 3 -5.85 20.72 4.30
C ASN A 3 -6.69 19.53 4.76
N ILE A 4 -7.84 19.79 5.40
CA ILE A 4 -8.81 18.76 5.81
C ILE A 4 -9.30 17.92 4.61
N LEU A 5 -9.29 18.50 3.40
CA LEU A 5 -9.55 17.80 2.13
C LEU A 5 -8.52 16.71 1.80
N CYS A 6 -7.26 16.87 2.22
CA CYS A 6 -6.21 15.86 2.04
C CYS A 6 -6.45 14.65 2.97
N TYR A 7 -6.98 14.88 4.17
CA TYR A 7 -7.27 13.84 5.16
C TYR A 7 -8.41 12.91 4.72
N ILE A 8 -9.49 13.47 4.15
CA ILE A 8 -10.65 12.67 3.71
C ILE A 8 -10.31 11.82 2.46
N CYS A 9 -9.51 12.37 1.54
CA CYS A 9 -8.99 11.61 0.40
C CYS A 9 -8.04 10.51 0.87
N ALA A 10 -7.08 10.81 1.75
CA ALA A 10 -6.18 9.81 2.34
C ALA A 10 -6.97 8.69 3.04
N VAL A 11 -8.03 9.01 3.79
CA VAL A 11 -8.87 8.01 4.47
C VAL A 11 -9.57 7.06 3.50
N LYS A 12 -10.14 7.54 2.39
CA LYS A 12 -10.72 6.66 1.35
C LYS A 12 -9.68 5.81 0.63
N LEU A 13 -8.46 6.34 0.45
CA LEU A 13 -7.34 5.66 -0.18
C LEU A 13 -6.77 4.53 0.71
N LEU A 14 -6.68 4.78 2.02
CA LEU A 14 -6.22 3.83 3.04
C LEU A 14 -7.15 2.62 3.17
N GLN A 15 -8.45 2.76 2.90
CA GLN A 15 -9.39 1.64 2.91
C GLN A 15 -9.12 0.59 1.80
N ARG A 16 -8.17 0.85 0.89
CA ARG A 16 -7.96 0.04 -0.31
C ARG A 16 -6.56 -0.54 -0.47
N LEU A 17 -5.62 -0.28 0.44
CA LEU A 17 -4.25 -0.78 0.29
C LEU A 17 -4.22 -2.30 0.16
N SER A 18 -3.81 -2.75 -1.02
CA SER A 18 -3.51 -4.14 -1.32
C SER A 18 -2.00 -4.38 -1.28
N LYS A 19 -1.60 -5.65 -1.27
CA LYS A 19 -0.17 -6.00 -1.41
C LYS A 19 0.42 -5.51 -2.74
N LYS A 20 -0.40 -5.44 -3.79
CA LYS A 20 0.03 -4.92 -5.09
C LYS A 20 0.36 -3.43 -5.00
N ASP A 21 -0.52 -2.65 -4.36
CA ASP A 21 -0.34 -1.21 -4.16
C ASP A 21 0.97 -0.93 -3.41
N LEU A 22 1.22 -1.69 -2.35
CA LEU A 22 2.46 -1.59 -1.57
C LEU A 22 3.69 -1.99 -2.38
N CYS A 23 3.63 -3.05 -3.18
CA CYS A 23 4.73 -3.38 -4.08
C CYS A 23 5.01 -2.27 -5.08
N THR A 24 3.99 -1.61 -5.62
CA THR A 24 4.17 -0.48 -6.53
C THR A 24 4.84 0.70 -5.82
N ILE A 25 4.38 1.06 -4.62
CA ILE A 25 4.98 2.14 -3.81
C ILE A 25 6.45 1.85 -3.53
N PHE A 26 6.79 0.62 -3.14
CA PHE A 26 8.17 0.23 -2.82
C PHE A 26 9.04 -0.10 -4.05
N GLY A 27 8.55 0.11 -5.27
CA GLY A 27 9.30 -0.21 -6.48
C GLY A 27 9.61 -1.70 -6.66
N LEU A 28 8.83 -2.58 -6.02
CA LEU A 28 8.94 -4.04 -6.11
C LEU A 28 8.24 -4.61 -7.36
N VAL A 29 8.23 -3.82 -8.43
CA VAL A 29 7.65 -4.18 -9.73
C VAL A 29 8.78 -4.16 -10.76
N SER A 30 8.97 -5.26 -11.47
CA SER A 30 10.00 -5.35 -12.50
C SER A 30 9.67 -4.45 -13.70
N ARG A 31 10.67 -4.21 -14.57
CA ARG A 31 10.46 -3.52 -15.85
C ARG A 31 9.43 -4.21 -16.76
N SER A 32 9.23 -5.52 -16.59
CA SER A 32 8.24 -6.32 -17.31
C SER A 32 6.87 -6.38 -16.62
N GLY A 33 6.67 -5.63 -15.52
CA GLY A 33 5.41 -5.55 -14.78
C GLY A 33 5.19 -6.67 -13.75
N TRP A 34 6.19 -7.52 -13.50
CA TRP A 34 6.08 -8.60 -12.51
C TRP A 34 6.21 -8.06 -11.09
N ILE A 35 5.29 -8.47 -10.22
CA ILE A 35 5.24 -8.02 -8.82
C ILE A 35 6.00 -8.98 -7.92
N ASN A 36 6.98 -8.47 -7.16
CA ASN A 36 7.79 -9.26 -6.25
C ASN A 36 7.19 -9.31 -4.82
N TYR A 37 6.11 -10.07 -4.66
CA TYR A 37 5.49 -10.33 -3.35
C TYR A 37 6.43 -11.01 -2.32
N PRO A 38 7.32 -11.94 -2.71
CA PRO A 38 8.29 -12.51 -1.78
C PRO A 38 9.18 -11.44 -1.12
N GLU A 39 9.64 -10.46 -1.89
CA GLU A 39 10.46 -9.35 -1.39
C GLU A 39 9.65 -8.46 -0.45
N LEU A 40 8.38 -8.18 -0.78
CA LEU A 40 7.48 -7.45 0.12
C LEU A 40 7.38 -8.13 1.49
N ARG A 41 7.26 -9.46 1.51
CA ARG A 41 7.18 -10.23 2.76
C ARG A 41 8.50 -10.26 3.54
N ARG A 42 9.64 -10.34 2.85
CA ARG A 42 10.96 -10.46 3.48
C ARG A 42 11.51 -9.13 3.96
N GLY A 43 11.33 -8.06 3.19
CA GLY A 43 11.85 -6.72 3.49
C GLY A 43 10.93 -5.90 4.38
N TYR A 44 9.62 -5.89 4.11
CA TYR A 44 8.70 -4.92 4.70
C TYR A 44 7.72 -5.53 5.71
N PHE A 45 7.20 -6.73 5.41
CA PHE A 45 6.21 -7.41 6.27
C PHE A 45 6.84 -8.53 7.10
N THR A 46 7.92 -8.21 7.82
CA THR A 46 8.61 -9.13 8.73
C THR A 46 7.73 -9.53 9.93
N ASN A 47 8.08 -10.59 10.66
CA ASN A 47 7.30 -11.05 11.81
C ASN A 47 7.02 -9.95 12.86
N PRO A 48 7.97 -9.07 13.21
CA PRO A 48 7.68 -7.94 14.10
C PRO A 48 6.63 -6.97 13.55
N ILE A 49 6.65 -6.68 12.24
CA ILE A 49 5.67 -5.80 11.60
C ILE A 49 4.29 -6.46 11.58
N LEU A 50 4.22 -7.75 11.22
CA LEU A 50 2.97 -8.52 11.27
C LEU A 50 2.36 -8.52 12.69
N LYS A 51 3.21 -8.65 13.73
CA LYS A 51 2.77 -8.54 15.13
C LYS A 51 2.18 -7.17 15.45
N LYS A 52 2.77 -6.07 14.98
CA LYS A 52 2.22 -4.71 15.15
C LYS A 52 0.89 -4.52 14.42
N LEU A 53 0.72 -5.21 13.30
CA LEU A 53 -0.53 -5.23 12.53
C LEU A 53 -1.59 -6.18 13.11
N GLY A 54 -1.24 -6.97 14.13
CA GLY A 54 -2.15 -7.94 14.74
C GLY A 54 -2.51 -9.10 13.80
N ILE A 55 -1.64 -9.44 12.86
CA ILE A 55 -1.86 -10.51 11.87
C ILE A 55 -0.79 -11.59 11.99
N THR A 56 -1.20 -12.84 11.82
CA THR A 56 -0.29 -13.97 11.74
C THR A 56 0.31 -14.11 10.33
N PRO A 57 1.43 -14.84 10.18
CA PRO A 57 1.97 -15.16 8.86
C PRO A 57 0.99 -15.95 7.98
N GLY A 58 0.11 -16.77 8.58
CA GLY A 58 -0.92 -17.52 7.88
C GLY A 58 -2.00 -16.61 7.31
N GLU A 59 -2.55 -15.72 8.14
CA GLU A 59 -3.53 -14.70 7.70
C GLU A 59 -2.93 -13.78 6.66
N TYR A 60 -1.68 -13.34 6.85
CA TYR A 60 -0.99 -12.50 5.86
C TYR A 60 -1.02 -13.13 4.47
N LYS A 61 -0.86 -14.45 4.32
CA LYS A 61 -0.93 -15.10 3.00
C LYS A 61 -2.30 -14.96 2.35
N LEU A 62 -3.37 -15.01 3.14
CA LEU A 62 -4.77 -14.99 2.69
C LEU A 62 -5.28 -13.56 2.44
N ILE A 63 -4.72 -12.56 3.12
CA ILE A 63 -5.13 -11.17 2.98
C ILE A 63 -4.95 -10.69 1.53
N ARG A 64 -6.04 -10.22 0.93
CA ARG A 64 -6.04 -9.52 -0.36
C ARG A 64 -5.87 -8.01 -0.20
N ARG A 65 -6.50 -7.44 0.84
CA ARG A 65 -6.49 -6.01 1.20
C ARG A 65 -6.42 -5.86 2.71
N PHE A 66 -5.67 -4.87 3.17
CA PHE A 66 -5.60 -4.51 4.58
C PHE A 66 -6.83 -3.68 4.98
N ASP A 67 -7.31 -3.88 6.20
CA ASP A 67 -8.37 -3.03 6.73
C ASP A 67 -7.85 -1.61 7.00
N MET A 68 -8.76 -0.66 7.26
CA MET A 68 -8.39 0.74 7.47
C MET A 68 -7.39 0.93 8.62
N ARG A 69 -7.52 0.17 9.71
CA ARG A 69 -6.63 0.27 10.87
C ARG A 69 -5.24 -0.27 10.53
N GLN A 70 -5.18 -1.41 9.86
CA GLN A 70 -3.93 -2.00 9.38
C GLN A 70 -3.24 -1.09 8.37
N SER A 71 -3.97 -0.55 7.40
CA SER A 71 -3.45 0.40 6.41
C SER A 71 -2.85 1.65 7.05
N LEU A 72 -3.52 2.24 8.04
CA LEU A 72 -2.99 3.37 8.79
C LEU A 72 -1.68 3.02 9.51
N VAL A 73 -1.61 1.84 10.12
CA VAL A 73 -0.40 1.36 10.79
C VAL A 73 0.72 1.11 9.78
N ILE A 74 0.43 0.54 8.61
CA ILE A 74 1.41 0.32 7.53
C ILE A 74 2.00 1.65 7.08
N VAL A 75 1.16 2.63 6.77
CA VAL A 75 1.59 3.95 6.28
C VAL A 75 2.46 4.65 7.32
N ASN A 76 2.07 4.62 8.59
CA ASN A 76 2.87 5.20 9.67
C ASN A 76 4.19 4.44 9.93
N LEU A 77 4.19 3.11 9.89
CA LEU A 77 5.38 2.30 10.19
C LEU A 77 6.40 2.29 9.06
N LEU A 78 5.93 2.32 7.81
CA LEU A 78 6.79 2.24 6.63
C LEU A 78 7.09 3.64 6.06
N GLY A 79 6.59 4.70 6.69
CA GLY A 79 6.88 6.09 6.30
C GLY A 79 6.30 6.46 4.94
N ILE A 80 5.19 5.83 4.53
CA ILE A 80 4.57 6.10 3.24
C ILE A 80 3.90 7.47 3.31
N SER A 81 4.20 8.34 2.36
CA SER A 81 3.63 9.69 2.30
C SER A 81 2.25 9.69 1.64
N ALA A 82 1.47 10.75 1.90
CA ALA A 82 0.15 10.90 1.28
C ALA A 82 0.26 11.04 -0.26
N GLU A 83 1.36 11.63 -0.74
CA GLU A 83 1.69 11.80 -2.14
C GLU A 83 1.91 10.44 -2.81
N GLU A 84 2.70 9.55 -2.20
CA GLU A 84 2.95 8.19 -2.73
C GLU A 84 1.66 7.38 -2.89
N ILE A 85 0.74 7.51 -1.94
CA ILE A 85 -0.58 6.87 -2.01
C ILE A 85 -1.42 7.51 -3.12
N SER A 86 -1.40 8.84 -3.26
CA SER A 86 -2.19 9.54 -4.26
C SER A 86 -1.85 9.14 -5.70
N VAL A 87 -0.57 8.85 -6.00
CA VAL A 87 -0.11 8.41 -7.33
C VAL A 87 -0.81 7.14 -7.80
N LEU A 88 -1.15 6.23 -6.88
CA LEU A 88 -1.84 4.98 -7.22
C LEU A 88 -3.29 5.17 -7.67
N TYR A 89 -3.90 6.31 -7.31
CA TYR A 89 -5.33 6.55 -7.49
C TYR A 89 -5.63 7.87 -8.19
N SER A 90 -4.61 8.56 -8.70
CA SER A 90 -4.77 9.68 -9.62
C SER A 90 -5.49 9.21 -10.88
N PRO A 91 -6.67 9.77 -11.20
CA PRO A 91 -7.30 9.50 -12.48
C PRO A 91 -6.59 10.31 -13.57
N GLY A 92 -5.75 9.65 -14.38
CA GLY A 92 -5.12 10.18 -15.59
C GLY A 92 -3.83 9.41 -15.90
N GLU A 93 -3.65 8.75 -17.05
CA GLU A 93 -4.12 9.08 -18.39
C GLU A 93 -4.76 7.86 -19.08
N SER A 94 -5.98 8.05 -19.59
CA SER A 94 -6.42 7.34 -20.80
C SER A 94 -5.41 7.69 -21.90
N LYS A 95 -4.50 6.77 -22.24
CA LYS A 95 -3.79 6.87 -23.51
C LYS A 95 -4.84 6.67 -24.60
N THR A 96 -5.24 7.79 -25.19
CA THR A 96 -5.91 7.88 -26.48
C THR A 96 -5.19 6.93 -27.43
N ALA A 97 -5.97 6.05 -28.06
CA ALA A 97 -5.54 5.30 -29.22
C ALA A 97 -5.19 6.30 -30.33
N GLU A 98 -3.98 6.19 -30.87
CA GLU A 98 -3.65 6.59 -32.24
C GLU A 98 -3.41 5.31 -33.05
#